data_AF-A0A3D6DIX4-F1
#
_entry.id   AF-A0A3D6DIX4-F1
#
_cell.length_a   1.000
_cell.length_b   1.000
_cell.length_c   1.000
_cell.angle_alpha   90.00
_cell.angle_beta   90.00
_cell.angle_gamma   90.00
#
_symmetry.space_group_name_H-M   'P 1'
#
loop_
_entity.id
_entity.type
_entity.pdbx_description
1 polymer ?
#
loop_
_entity_poly.entity_id
_entity_poly.type
_entity_poly.pdbx_seq_one_letter_code
_entity_poly.pdbx_strand_id
1 'polypeptide(L)'
;MSGGARLDGLEHYPKRTFRNRFTLMQSTGTLELSLPVEKRGGRPRSQDETMRITGEPDRKAWQAVRTAYGRAPFFEEMEEELEALFKEGPGSLGGWNRATIQWAATWLGISVPSDVTPAEYAESTETSMMSLIASAVVFSDVSWSHVWHDRQPHIPFLSLGILDLILHLGPSAGTAIKPIPLSGSPRPGSRPE
;
A
#
# COMPACT_ATOMS: atom_id res chain seq x y z
N MET A 1 -23.19 10.67 -8.12
CA MET A 1 -21.74 10.58 -8.38
C MET A 1 -21.28 9.18 -8.03
N SER A 2 -20.80 8.41 -9.01
CA SER A 2 -20.38 7.01 -8.84
C SER A 2 -19.24 6.91 -7.83
N GLY A 3 -19.47 6.17 -6.74
CA GLY A 3 -18.54 5.99 -5.63
C GLY A 3 -17.33 5.14 -6.02
N GLY A 4 -16.32 5.77 -6.61
CA GLY A 4 -14.98 5.19 -6.77
C GLY A 4 -14.12 5.44 -5.53
N ALA A 5 -13.11 4.59 -5.32
CA ALA A 5 -12.09 4.83 -4.30
C ALA A 5 -11.40 6.19 -4.53
N ARG A 6 -10.92 6.80 -3.45
CA ARG A 6 -10.20 8.08 -3.44
C ARG A 6 -8.95 7.97 -2.58
N LEU A 7 -7.93 8.76 -2.88
CA LEU A 7 -6.73 8.87 -2.06
C LEU A 7 -6.90 10.00 -1.04
N ASP A 8 -6.95 9.66 0.24
CA ASP A 8 -7.08 10.65 1.31
C ASP A 8 -5.71 11.00 1.91
N GLY A 9 -5.15 12.12 1.46
CA GLY A 9 -3.95 12.71 2.04
C GLY A 9 -4.23 13.72 3.16
N LEU A 10 -5.49 14.11 3.34
CA LEU A 10 -5.95 15.09 4.32
C LEU A 10 -6.23 14.47 5.69
N GLU A 11 -6.48 13.16 5.74
CA GLU A 11 -6.64 12.39 6.96
C GLU A 11 -5.51 12.64 7.95
N HIS A 12 -5.88 12.84 9.22
CA HIS A 12 -4.92 12.93 10.30
C HIS A 12 -4.13 11.63 10.46
N TYR A 13 -2.80 11.72 10.29
CA TYR A 13 -1.92 10.58 10.39
C TYR A 13 -1.84 10.05 11.83
N PRO A 14 -2.35 8.83 12.11
CA PRO A 14 -2.21 8.21 13.42
C PRO A 14 -0.88 7.44 13.46
N LYS A 15 -0.10 7.64 14.52
CA LYS A 15 1.17 6.93 14.71
C LYS A 15 0.94 5.42 14.76
N ARG A 16 1.92 4.66 14.26
CA ARG A 16 1.93 3.18 14.29
C ARG A 16 0.80 2.54 13.48
N THR A 17 0.33 3.22 12.44
CA THR A 17 -0.63 2.65 11.49
C THR A 17 0.07 2.13 10.25
N PHE A 18 -0.67 1.43 9.39
CA PHE A 18 -0.20 0.92 8.10
C PHE A 18 0.30 2.02 7.15
N ARG A 19 -0.09 3.29 7.34
CA ARG A 19 0.23 4.42 6.45
C ARG A 19 1.72 4.67 6.26
N ASN A 20 2.56 4.19 7.18
CA ASN A 20 4.01 4.28 7.08
C ASN A 20 4.70 2.93 7.35
N ARG A 21 3.98 1.82 7.23
CA ARG A 21 4.48 0.46 7.53
C ARG A 21 4.19 -0.48 6.38
N PHE A 22 5.12 -1.40 6.17
CA PHE A 22 4.94 -2.48 5.21
C PHE A 22 5.70 -3.71 5.67
N THR A 23 5.22 -4.87 5.26
CA THR A 23 5.77 -6.17 5.64
C THR A 23 6.39 -6.83 4.43
N LEU A 24 7.62 -7.30 4.59
CA LEU A 24 8.35 -8.09 3.61
C LEU A 24 8.49 -9.52 4.12
N MET A 25 8.66 -10.47 3.20
CA MET A 25 9.07 -11.82 3.54
C MET A 25 10.54 -12.03 3.19
N GLN A 26 11.29 -12.66 4.09
CA GLN A 26 12.72 -12.95 3.97
C GLN A 26 12.98 -14.43 4.26
N SER A 27 14.22 -14.87 4.02
CA SER A 27 14.62 -16.24 4.33
C SER A 27 14.43 -16.65 5.79
N THR A 28 14.41 -15.68 6.71
CA THR A 28 14.32 -15.89 8.17
C THR A 28 12.92 -15.65 8.74
N GLY A 29 11.94 -15.28 7.90
CA GLY A 29 10.58 -14.96 8.34
C GLY A 29 10.09 -13.64 7.77
N THR A 30 9.10 -13.03 8.41
CA THR A 30 8.61 -11.70 8.03
C THR A 30 9.47 -10.59 8.65
N LEU A 31 9.59 -9.48 7.91
CA LEU A 31 10.23 -8.25 8.36
C LEU A 31 9.23 -7.11 8.23
N GLU A 32 8.78 -6.55 9.36
CA GLU A 32 7.98 -5.33 9.38
C GLU A 32 8.91 -4.10 9.39
N LEU A 33 8.71 -3.23 8.42
CA LEU A 33 9.43 -1.97 8.30
C LEU A 33 8.50 -0.80 8.56
N SER A 34 9.05 0.27 9.14
CA SER A 34 8.34 1.53 9.30
C SER A 34 9.19 2.67 8.75
N LEU A 35 8.66 3.42 7.80
CA LEU A 35 9.29 4.63 7.29
C LEU A 35 9.23 5.70 8.38
N PRO A 36 10.38 6.18 8.86
CA PRO A 36 10.40 7.17 9.92
C PRO A 36 9.84 8.50 9.40
N VAL A 37 9.06 9.15 10.26
CA VAL A 37 8.49 10.48 10.01
C VAL A 37 8.91 11.43 11.12
N GLU A 38 9.02 12.70 10.79
CA GLU A 38 9.40 13.75 11.74
C GLU A 38 8.42 13.77 12.93
N LYS A 39 8.98 13.92 14.13
CA LYS A 39 8.17 14.13 15.33
C LYS A 39 7.89 15.62 15.47
N ARG A 40 6.60 16.01 15.45
CA ARG A 40 6.17 17.36 15.83
C ARG A 40 5.24 17.27 17.05
N GLY A 41 5.47 18.14 18.03
CA GLY A 41 4.83 18.07 19.35
C GLY A 41 3.31 18.22 19.28
N GLY A 42 2.59 17.14 19.59
CA GLY A 42 1.18 17.12 20.03
C GLY A 42 0.09 17.46 19.01
N ARG A 43 0.39 18.16 17.91
CA ARG A 43 -0.64 18.56 16.93
C ARG A 43 -0.86 17.47 15.88
N PRO A 44 -2.11 17.03 15.65
CA PRO A 44 -2.45 16.20 14.50
C PRO A 44 -2.01 16.88 13.20
N ARG A 45 -1.51 16.10 12.24
CA ARG A 45 -1.14 16.55 10.90
C ARG A 45 -1.79 15.64 9.88
N SER A 46 -2.13 16.19 8.73
CA SER A 46 -2.51 15.34 7.60
C SER A 46 -1.33 14.48 7.14
N GLN A 47 -1.59 13.48 6.29
CA GLN A 47 -0.51 12.72 5.67
C GLN A 47 0.35 13.60 4.76
N ASP A 48 -0.26 14.54 4.05
CA ASP A 48 0.43 15.48 3.15
C ASP A 48 1.35 16.46 3.92
N GLU A 49 1.02 16.79 5.18
CA GLU A 49 1.85 17.63 6.06
C GLU A 49 2.88 16.84 6.89
N THR A 50 2.83 15.51 6.83
CA THR A 50 3.72 14.64 7.61
C THR A 50 5.00 14.36 6.83
N MET A 51 6.12 14.97 7.24
CA MET A 51 7.41 14.76 6.58
C MET A 51 8.07 13.44 7.00
N ARG A 52 8.63 12.72 6.03
CA ARG A 52 9.51 11.56 6.21
C ARG A 52 10.91 12.01 6.61
N ILE A 53 11.62 11.15 7.33
CA ILE A 53 13.06 11.29 7.53
C ILE A 53 13.74 10.58 6.38
N THR A 54 14.30 11.34 5.45
CA THR A 54 14.90 10.81 4.22
C THR A 54 16.40 10.50 4.36
N GLY A 55 16.96 9.81 3.37
CA GLY A 55 18.40 9.52 3.28
C GLY A 55 18.74 8.13 3.83
N GLU A 56 19.38 8.06 5.00
CA GLU A 56 19.81 6.77 5.55
C GLU A 56 18.66 5.79 5.83
N PRO A 57 17.49 6.21 6.37
CA PRO A 57 16.36 5.31 6.51
C PRO A 57 15.84 4.75 5.20
N ASP A 58 15.84 5.56 4.14
CA ASP A 58 15.39 5.14 2.81
C ASP A 58 16.35 4.10 2.21
N ARG A 59 17.66 4.33 2.35
CA ARG A 59 18.69 3.36 1.95
C ARG A 59 18.53 2.03 2.67
N LYS A 60 18.22 2.05 3.97
CA LYS A 60 17.96 0.83 4.75
C LYS A 60 16.69 0.13 4.32
N ALA A 61 15.61 0.87 4.09
CA ALA A 61 14.35 0.32 3.58
C ALA A 61 14.55 -0.35 2.20
N TRP A 62 15.26 0.33 1.30
CA TRP A 62 15.62 -0.21 0.00
C TRP A 62 16.49 -1.47 0.10
N GLN A 63 17.53 -1.46 0.93
CA GLN A 63 18.37 -2.64 1.15
C GLN A 63 17.57 -3.83 1.67
N ALA A 64 16.59 -3.59 2.53
CA ALA A 64 15.70 -4.63 3.03
C ALA A 64 14.80 -5.21 1.92
N VAL A 65 14.30 -4.37 1.01
CA VAL A 65 13.56 -4.81 -0.20
C VAL A 65 14.45 -5.65 -1.12
N ARG A 66 15.67 -5.19 -1.43
CA ARG A 66 16.64 -5.97 -2.22
C ARG A 66 16.95 -7.32 -1.59
N THR A 67 17.12 -7.36 -0.27
CA THR A 67 17.42 -8.61 0.45
C THR A 67 16.22 -9.56 0.44
N ALA A 68 15.00 -9.03 0.57
CA ALA A 68 13.77 -9.80 0.54
C ALA A 68 13.49 -10.36 -0.86
N TYR A 69 13.59 -9.53 -1.90
CA TYR A 69 13.02 -9.87 -3.19
C TYR A 69 14.01 -9.81 -4.35
N GLY A 70 15.31 -9.63 -4.11
CA GLY A 70 16.32 -9.60 -5.17
C GLY A 70 16.45 -10.90 -5.99
N ARG A 71 15.72 -11.96 -5.62
CA ARG A 71 15.61 -13.22 -6.37
C ARG A 71 14.21 -13.44 -6.97
N ALA A 72 13.30 -12.48 -6.79
CA ALA A 72 11.96 -12.57 -7.33
C ALA A 72 12.02 -12.47 -8.87
N PRO A 73 11.16 -13.23 -9.59
CA PRO A 73 11.22 -13.33 -11.04
C PRO A 73 11.26 -12.02 -11.81
N PHE A 74 10.60 -10.97 -11.30
CA PHE A 74 10.50 -9.66 -11.95
C PHE A 74 11.26 -8.55 -11.23
N PHE A 75 12.19 -8.89 -10.33
CA PHE A 75 12.89 -7.88 -9.54
C PHE A 75 13.83 -7.04 -10.40
N GLU A 76 14.58 -7.67 -11.32
CA GLU A 76 15.59 -6.99 -12.14
C GLU A 76 14.95 -5.91 -13.03
N GLU A 77 13.77 -6.19 -13.58
CA GLU A 77 13.00 -5.27 -14.43
C GLU A 77 12.45 -4.06 -13.65
N MET A 78 12.29 -4.20 -12.33
CA MET A 78 11.71 -3.17 -11.46
C MET A 78 12.74 -2.50 -10.56
N GLU A 79 13.98 -2.97 -10.56
CA GLU A 79 15.01 -2.58 -9.59
C GLU A 79 15.28 -1.08 -9.65
N GLU A 80 15.49 -0.55 -10.85
CA GLU A 80 15.81 0.87 -11.06
C GLU A 80 14.66 1.78 -10.63
N GLU A 81 13.43 1.43 -10.98
CA GLU A 81 12.22 2.20 -10.61
C GLU A 81 12.02 2.22 -9.10
N LEU A 82 12.14 1.06 -8.45
CA LEU A 82 12.00 0.93 -7.00
C LEU A 82 13.13 1.65 -6.27
N GLU A 83 14.37 1.54 -6.76
CA GLU A 83 15.50 2.24 -6.16
C GLU A 83 15.31 3.75 -6.21
N ALA A 84 14.94 4.29 -7.38
CA ALA A 84 14.63 5.70 -7.57
C ALA A 84 13.48 6.13 -6.65
N LEU A 85 12.43 5.32 -6.54
CA LEU A 85 11.33 5.57 -5.62
C LEU A 85 11.87 5.71 -4.19
N PHE A 86 12.58 4.72 -3.65
CA PHE A 86 13.10 4.82 -2.27
C PHE A 86 14.06 6.00 -2.06
N LYS A 87 15.01 6.23 -2.97
CA LYS A 87 16.07 7.24 -2.78
C LYS A 87 15.63 8.67 -3.09
N GLU A 88 14.74 8.85 -4.05
CA GLU A 88 14.38 10.16 -4.63
C GLU A 88 12.89 10.48 -4.51
N GLY A 89 12.12 9.57 -3.92
CA GLY A 89 10.68 9.74 -3.75
C GLY A 89 10.30 10.91 -2.84
N PRO A 90 9.00 11.27 -2.82
CA PRO A 90 8.55 12.47 -2.14
C PRO A 90 8.85 12.49 -0.64
N GLY A 91 9.19 13.69 -0.14
CA GLY A 91 9.53 13.90 1.27
C GLY A 91 8.34 13.86 2.22
N SER A 92 7.11 14.13 1.77
CA SER A 92 5.91 13.95 2.59
C SER A 92 5.43 12.50 2.57
N LEU A 93 4.76 12.06 3.63
CA LEU A 93 4.18 10.72 3.75
C LEU A 93 3.03 10.53 2.74
N GLY A 94 2.16 11.53 2.60
CA GLY A 94 1.09 11.50 1.60
C GLY A 94 1.64 11.44 0.18
N GLY A 95 2.65 12.25 -0.13
CA GLY A 95 3.34 12.21 -1.43
C GLY A 95 3.99 10.85 -1.70
N TRP A 96 4.65 10.28 -0.70
CA TRP A 96 5.24 8.94 -0.78
C TRP A 96 4.21 7.84 -1.05
N ASN A 97 3.10 7.87 -0.32
CA ASN A 97 2.00 6.91 -0.49
C ASN A 97 1.39 7.02 -1.89
N ARG A 98 1.21 8.24 -2.43
CA ARG A 98 0.78 8.44 -3.81
C ARG A 98 1.76 7.88 -4.83
N ALA A 99 3.05 8.12 -4.65
CA ALA A 99 4.08 7.64 -5.56
C ALA A 99 4.14 6.10 -5.58
N THR A 100 4.05 5.45 -4.42
CA THR A 100 4.02 3.98 -4.34
C THR A 100 2.73 3.38 -4.92
N ILE A 101 1.58 4.03 -4.70
CA ILE A 101 0.30 3.63 -5.33
C ILE A 101 0.36 3.81 -6.84
N GLN A 102 0.92 4.91 -7.35
CA GLN A 102 1.09 5.17 -8.78
C GLN A 102 2.01 4.13 -9.43
N TRP A 103 3.13 3.80 -8.78
CA TRP A 103 4.02 2.74 -9.25
C TRP A 103 3.29 1.40 -9.32
N ALA A 104 2.59 1.00 -8.24
CA ALA A 104 1.85 -0.25 -8.21
C ALA A 104 0.72 -0.29 -9.26
N ALA A 105 -0.04 0.79 -9.40
CA ALA A 105 -1.13 0.88 -10.37
C ALA A 105 -0.65 0.71 -11.82
N THR A 106 0.56 1.21 -12.12
CA THR A 106 1.21 1.07 -13.44
C THR A 106 1.46 -0.41 -13.75
N TRP A 107 2.09 -1.13 -12.83
CA TRP A 107 2.36 -2.57 -12.98
C TRP A 107 1.12 -3.45 -12.96
N LEU A 108 0.05 -2.99 -12.31
CA LEU A 108 -1.24 -3.67 -12.28
C LEU A 108 -2.14 -3.35 -13.48
N GLY A 109 -1.78 -2.36 -14.30
CA GLY A 109 -2.60 -1.92 -15.42
C GLY A 109 -3.94 -1.30 -15.00
N ILE A 110 -4.00 -0.65 -13.84
CA ILE A 110 -5.21 0.01 -13.30
C ILE A 110 -5.04 1.52 -13.23
N SER A 111 -6.16 2.25 -13.25
CA SER A 111 -6.15 3.70 -13.06
C SER A 111 -5.85 4.06 -11.61
N VAL A 112 -5.00 5.07 -11.39
CA VAL A 112 -4.78 5.64 -10.06
C VAL A 112 -6.03 6.39 -9.60
N PRO A 113 -6.54 6.13 -8.38
CA PRO A 113 -7.66 6.88 -7.85
C PRO A 113 -7.34 8.37 -7.68
N SER A 114 -8.33 9.23 -7.90
CA SER A 114 -8.16 10.66 -7.68
C SER A 114 -8.06 11.00 -6.20
N ASP A 115 -7.47 12.16 -5.95
CA ASP A 115 -7.39 12.77 -4.64
C ASP A 115 -8.75 13.13 -4.04
N VAL A 116 -8.87 13.01 -2.72
CA VAL A 116 -9.94 13.64 -1.96
C VAL A 116 -9.73 15.15 -1.95
N THR A 117 -10.73 15.91 -2.36
CA THR A 117 -10.70 17.38 -2.24
C THR A 117 -11.02 17.83 -0.81
N PRO A 118 -10.60 19.03 -0.38
CA PRO A 118 -10.95 19.55 0.94
C PRO A 118 -12.46 19.62 1.21
N ALA A 119 -13.27 19.87 0.18
CA ALA A 119 -14.72 19.88 0.28
C ALA A 119 -15.28 18.45 0.51
N GLU A 120 -14.80 17.46 -0.25
CA GLU A 120 -15.20 16.06 -0.06
C GLU A 120 -14.76 15.52 1.31
N TYR A 121 -13.57 15.92 1.81
CA TYR A 121 -13.09 15.51 3.14
C TYR A 121 -14.01 16.00 4.26
N ALA A 122 -14.46 17.26 4.18
CA ALA A 122 -15.35 17.87 5.18
C ALA A 122 -16.73 17.20 5.26
N GLU A 123 -17.18 16.58 4.16
CA GLU A 123 -18.46 15.86 4.07
C GLU A 123 -18.33 14.34 4.30
N SER A 124 -17.11 13.84 4.50
CA SER A 124 -16.87 12.40 4.59
C SER A 124 -17.37 11.80 5.91
N THR A 125 -18.09 10.67 5.81
CA THR A 125 -18.39 9.81 6.96
C THR A 125 -17.33 8.71 7.00
N GLU A 126 -16.56 8.61 8.09
CA GLU A 126 -15.49 7.62 8.23
C GLU A 126 -16.00 6.20 7.97
N THR A 127 -15.63 5.62 6.83
CA THR A 127 -15.70 4.17 6.64
C THR A 127 -14.34 3.61 7.04
N SER A 128 -14.29 2.95 8.19
CA SER A 128 -13.03 2.43 8.71
C SER A 128 -12.44 1.39 7.76
N MET A 129 -11.17 1.56 7.37
CA MET A 129 -10.47 0.56 6.55
C MET A 129 -10.44 -0.82 7.22
N MET A 130 -10.52 -0.89 8.55
CA MET A 130 -10.62 -2.15 9.29
C MET A 130 -11.90 -2.91 8.97
N SER A 131 -13.02 -2.22 8.68
CA SER A 131 -14.25 -2.91 8.27
C SER A 131 -14.14 -3.50 6.86
N LEU A 132 -13.34 -2.87 5.99
CA LEU A 132 -13.05 -3.39 4.64
C LEU A 132 -12.11 -4.59 4.68
N ILE A 133 -11.06 -4.54 5.53
CA ILE A 133 -10.16 -5.69 5.72
C ILE A 133 -10.92 -6.88 6.33
N ALA A 134 -11.79 -6.63 7.31
CA ALA A 134 -12.58 -7.68 7.95
C ALA A 134 -13.60 -8.31 6.98
N SER A 135 -14.09 -7.57 5.98
CA SER A 135 -15.00 -8.08 4.96
C SER A 135 -14.28 -8.68 3.74
N ALA A 136 -12.98 -8.44 3.59
CA ALA A 136 -12.16 -9.04 2.55
C ALA A 136 -11.95 -10.53 2.87
N VAL A 137 -12.82 -11.37 2.34
CA VAL A 137 -12.56 -12.81 2.28
C VAL A 137 -11.40 -13.03 1.32
N VAL A 138 -10.32 -13.66 1.79
CA VAL A 138 -9.16 -14.05 0.97
C VAL A 138 -9.61 -15.17 0.03
N PHE A 139 -10.22 -14.79 -1.09
CA PHE A 139 -10.57 -15.70 -2.17
C PHE A 139 -9.45 -15.67 -3.21
N SER A 140 -8.41 -16.48 -3.06
CA SER A 140 -7.43 -16.66 -4.13
C SER A 140 -7.42 -18.09 -4.65
N ASP A 141 -7.91 -18.27 -5.87
CA ASP A 141 -7.51 -19.37 -6.75
C ASP A 141 -6.10 -19.12 -7.34
N VAL A 142 -5.51 -17.97 -7.00
CA VAL A 142 -4.19 -17.52 -7.43
C VAL A 142 -3.16 -18.05 -6.45
N SER A 143 -2.27 -18.90 -6.96
CA SER A 143 -1.09 -19.36 -6.26
C SER A 143 0.12 -19.01 -7.12
N TRP A 144 1.16 -18.46 -6.50
CA TRP A 144 2.45 -18.25 -7.14
C TRP A 144 3.55 -18.90 -6.30
N SER A 145 4.64 -19.28 -6.96
CA SER A 145 5.82 -19.77 -6.27
C SER A 145 6.55 -18.56 -5.67
N HIS A 146 6.38 -18.38 -4.36
CA HIS A 146 7.07 -17.33 -3.63
C HIS A 146 8.53 -17.74 -3.35
N VAL A 147 9.49 -16.83 -3.55
CA VAL A 147 10.95 -17.15 -3.47
C VAL A 147 11.43 -17.70 -2.13
N TRP A 148 10.69 -17.43 -1.06
CA TRP A 148 10.98 -17.94 0.28
C TRP A 148 10.08 -19.08 0.73
N HIS A 149 9.14 -19.54 -0.11
CA HIS A 149 8.17 -20.57 0.26
C HIS A 149 8.86 -21.84 0.79
N ASP A 150 9.94 -22.30 0.15
CA ASP A 150 10.67 -23.49 0.55
C ASP A 150 11.29 -23.39 1.97
N ARG A 151 11.66 -22.18 2.39
CA ARG A 151 12.25 -21.92 3.71
C ARG A 151 11.21 -21.56 4.75
N GLN A 152 10.09 -21.00 4.32
CA GLN A 152 9.07 -20.40 5.17
C GLN A 152 7.65 -20.83 4.71
N PRO A 153 7.36 -22.14 4.66
CA PRO A 153 6.11 -22.66 4.10
C PRO A 153 4.87 -22.33 4.93
N HIS A 154 5.06 -21.87 6.18
CA HIS A 154 4.00 -21.53 7.11
C HIS A 154 3.58 -20.05 7.04
N ILE A 155 4.32 -19.21 6.32
CA ILE A 155 3.98 -17.81 6.15
C ILE A 155 3.02 -17.68 4.96
N PRO A 156 1.78 -17.21 5.17
CA PRO A 156 0.83 -17.02 4.09
C PRO A 156 1.22 -15.76 3.29
N PHE A 157 1.97 -15.93 2.21
CA PHE A 157 2.41 -14.80 1.38
C PHE A 157 1.25 -14.00 0.75
N LEU A 158 0.05 -14.60 0.67
CA LEU A 158 -1.19 -13.91 0.27
C LEU A 158 -1.61 -12.77 1.21
N SER A 159 -1.11 -12.74 2.46
CA SER A 159 -1.34 -11.64 3.40
C SER A 159 -0.25 -10.57 3.37
N LEU A 160 0.74 -10.69 2.47
CA LEU A 160 1.78 -9.66 2.28
C LEU A 160 1.25 -8.50 1.44
N GLY A 161 2.08 -7.46 1.29
CA GLY A 161 1.73 -6.27 0.53
C GLY A 161 1.75 -6.48 -0.97
N ILE A 162 1.15 -5.53 -1.71
CA ILE A 162 1.07 -5.56 -3.17
C ILE A 162 2.43 -5.64 -3.88
N LEU A 163 3.49 -5.12 -3.27
CA LEU A 163 4.86 -5.23 -3.75
C LEU A 163 5.28 -6.70 -3.94
N ASP A 164 4.87 -7.58 -3.03
CA ASP A 164 5.17 -9.01 -3.08
C ASP A 164 4.54 -9.65 -4.32
N LEU A 165 3.25 -9.41 -4.53
CA LEU A 165 2.49 -9.90 -5.68
C LEU A 165 3.13 -9.43 -7.01
N ILE A 166 3.43 -8.13 -7.11
CA ILE A 166 3.98 -7.52 -8.32
C ILE A 166 5.36 -8.10 -8.65
N LEU A 167 6.25 -8.26 -7.67
CA LEU A 167 7.60 -8.78 -7.91
C LEU A 167 7.62 -10.27 -8.31
N HIS A 168 6.58 -11.03 -7.96
CA HIS A 168 6.47 -12.45 -8.32
C HIS A 168 5.68 -12.71 -9.60
N LEU A 169 4.65 -11.91 -9.89
CA LEU A 169 3.76 -12.11 -11.05
C LEU A 169 3.99 -11.12 -12.18
N GLY A 170 4.71 -10.01 -11.92
CA GLY A 170 5.03 -8.99 -12.91
C GLY A 170 3.77 -8.46 -13.61
N PRO A 171 3.76 -8.41 -14.96
CA PRO A 171 2.59 -7.96 -15.72
C PRO A 171 1.31 -8.76 -15.48
N SER A 172 1.39 -9.98 -14.96
CA SER A 172 0.22 -10.81 -14.66
C SER A 172 -0.37 -10.51 -13.28
N ALA A 173 0.26 -9.67 -12.46
CA ALA A 173 -0.22 -9.37 -11.10
C ALA A 173 -1.65 -8.81 -11.09
N GLY A 174 -2.04 -8.02 -12.09
CA GLY A 174 -3.39 -7.47 -12.22
C GLY A 174 -4.49 -8.55 -12.30
N THR A 175 -4.19 -9.72 -12.86
CA THR A 175 -5.18 -10.82 -12.96
C THR A 175 -5.46 -11.49 -11.62
N ALA A 176 -4.60 -11.27 -10.63
CA ALA A 176 -4.75 -11.82 -9.30
C ALA A 176 -5.62 -10.98 -8.37
N ILE A 177 -5.91 -9.73 -8.75
CA ILE A 177 -6.68 -8.80 -7.93
C ILE A 177 -8.16 -8.93 -8.27
N LYS A 178 -8.96 -9.32 -7.27
CA LYS A 178 -10.42 -9.37 -7.38
C LYS A 178 -11.02 -8.06 -6.86
N PRO A 179 -11.86 -7.35 -7.64
CA PRO A 179 -12.54 -6.15 -7.17
C PRO A 179 -13.43 -6.46 -5.96
N ILE A 180 -13.34 -5.63 -4.91
CA ILE A 180 -14.30 -5.71 -3.81
C ILE A 180 -15.64 -5.18 -4.34
N PRO A 181 -16.73 -5.98 -4.31
CA PRO A 181 -18.03 -5.48 -4.72
C PRO A 181 -18.41 -4.30 -3.82
N LEU A 182 -18.93 -3.23 -4.43
CA LEU A 182 -19.42 -2.07 -3.69
C LEU A 182 -20.43 -2.57 -2.64
N SER A 183 -20.23 -2.22 -1.37
CA SER A 183 -21.16 -2.57 -0.31
C SER A 183 -22.55 -2.03 -0.67
N GLY A 184 -23.47 -2.94 -1.03
CA GLY A 184 -24.83 -2.62 -1.42
C GLY A 184 -25.74 -2.23 -0.25
N SER A 185 -25.17 -1.90 0.92
CA SER A 185 -25.97 -1.41 2.04
C SER A 185 -26.63 -0.09 1.65
N PRO A 186 -27.98 0.00 1.65
CA PRO A 186 -28.67 1.26 1.40
C PRO A 186 -28.13 2.31 2.37
N ARG A 187 -27.72 3.48 1.85
CA ARG A 187 -27.43 4.63 2.70
C ARG A 187 -28.68 4.87 3.57
N PRO A 188 -28.58 4.83 4.91
CA PRO A 188 -29.71 5.16 5.76
C PRO A 188 -30.20 6.56 5.40
N GLY A 189 -31.42 6.67 4.86
CA GLY A 189 -32.04 7.96 4.50
C GLY A 189 -32.32 8.20 3.02
N SER A 190 -32.00 7.28 2.11
CA SER A 190 -32.51 7.35 0.73
C SER A 190 -33.98 6.93 0.68
N ARG A 191 -34.90 7.88 0.88
CA ARG A 191 -36.31 7.69 0.50
C ARG A 191 -36.39 7.68 -1.03
N PRO A 192 -37.10 6.71 -1.65
CA PRO A 192 -37.46 6.83 -3.05
C PRO A 192 -38.48 7.97 -3.21
N GLU A 193 -38.29 8.78 -4.24
CA GLU A 193 -39.30 9.71 -4.77
C GLU A 193 -40.48 8.96 -5.40
#